data_AF-A0A2S2PKA0-F1
#
_entry.id   AF-A0A2S2PKA0-F1
#
_cell.length_a   1.000
_cell.length_b   1.000
_cell.length_c   1.000
_cell.angle_alpha   90.00
_cell.angle_beta   90.00
_cell.angle_gamma   90.00
#
_symmetry.space_group_name_H-M   'P 1'
#
loop_
_entity.id
_entity.type
_entity.pdbx_description
1 polymer ?
#
loop_
_entity_poly.entity_id
_entity_poly.type
_entity_poly.pdbx_seq_one_letter_code
_entity_poly.pdbx_strand_id
1 'polypeptide(L)'
;MSRKLEKFVVLFDNTNLLYFPGQFLSGRVLVELKDDTQALGLHFHVIGEGVVRLKSKRRERIYDKENYIDFRMRLLGEPGQPPVMLSPGIHSFPFKLGLPPGLPSTFLGKSGWVQYYCKAALREPNSLTHKNQQVFIVMNPIDLNMEPSILSVV
;
A
#
# COMPACT_ATOMS: atom_id res chain seq x y z
N MET A 1 9.74 -5.34 -30.34
CA MET A 1 9.84 -4.07 -29.57
C MET A 1 10.36 -4.41 -28.18
N SER A 2 11.54 -3.94 -27.81
CA SER A 2 12.11 -4.11 -26.47
C SER A 2 11.25 -3.38 -25.43
N ARG A 3 10.99 -4.01 -24.28
CA ARG A 3 10.40 -3.29 -23.15
C ARG A 3 11.44 -2.31 -22.60
N LYS A 4 11.10 -1.01 -22.59
CA LYS A 4 11.96 0.05 -22.04
C LYS A 4 12.12 -0.07 -20.52
N LEU A 5 11.07 -0.51 -19.84
CA LEU A 5 11.06 -0.76 -18.39
C LEU A 5 11.50 -2.20 -18.09
N GLU A 6 12.62 -2.34 -17.37
CA GLU A 6 13.15 -3.63 -16.92
C GLU A 6 12.63 -4.03 -15.55
N LYS A 7 12.62 -3.07 -14.61
CA LYS A 7 12.25 -3.31 -13.22
C LYS A 7 11.41 -2.17 -12.68
N PHE A 8 10.33 -2.54 -11.99
CA PHE A 8 9.49 -1.60 -11.27
C PHE A 8 8.99 -2.24 -9.99
N VAL A 9 9.61 -1.88 -8.86
CA VAL A 9 9.38 -2.55 -7.57
C VAL A 9 9.30 -1.54 -6.43
N VAL A 10 8.43 -1.83 -5.46
CA VAL A 10 8.40 -1.15 -4.16
C VAL A 10 9.29 -1.92 -3.20
N LEU A 11 10.28 -1.27 -2.60
CA LEU A 11 11.19 -1.84 -1.61
C LEU A 11 10.99 -1.13 -0.28
N PHE A 12 10.69 -1.88 0.77
CA PHE A 12 10.63 -1.36 2.15
C PHE A 12 11.99 -1.46 2.82
N ASP A 13 12.30 -0.51 3.71
CA ASP A 13 13.52 -0.57 4.52
C ASP A 13 13.46 -1.71 5.54
N ASN A 14 12.27 -1.97 6.10
CA ASN A 14 12.02 -3.15 6.94
C ASN A 14 11.65 -4.36 6.07
N THR A 15 12.61 -5.28 5.91
CA THR A 15 12.47 -6.49 5.09
C THR A 15 11.50 -7.52 5.65
N ASN A 16 11.14 -7.44 6.93
CA ASN A 16 10.15 -8.34 7.54
C ASN A 16 8.72 -7.96 7.17
N LEU A 17 8.50 -6.77 6.59
CA LEU A 17 7.20 -6.25 6.18
C LEU A 17 6.16 -6.20 7.32
N LEU A 18 6.62 -6.21 8.57
CA LEU A 18 5.79 -6.20 9.78
C LEU A 18 5.96 -4.87 10.49
N TYR A 19 4.84 -4.21 10.74
CA TYR A 19 4.78 -2.89 11.35
C TYR A 19 3.80 -2.85 12.51
N PHE A 20 4.09 -1.98 13.47
CA PHE A 20 3.18 -1.65 14.56
C PHE A 20 2.51 -0.28 14.29
N PRO A 21 1.29 -0.05 14.79
CA PRO A 21 0.67 1.28 14.72
C PRO A 21 1.60 2.37 15.29
N GLY A 22 1.60 3.55 14.67
CA GLY A 22 2.50 4.65 15.03
C GLY A 22 3.93 4.56 14.47
N GLN A 23 4.36 3.42 13.90
CA GLN A 23 5.67 3.32 13.26
C GLN A 23 5.74 4.03 11.91
N PHE A 24 6.95 4.30 11.43
CA PHE A 24 7.17 4.79 10.08
C PHE A 24 7.24 3.65 9.06
N LEU A 25 6.44 3.77 8.01
CA LEU A 25 6.54 3.02 6.78
C LEU A 25 7.51 3.77 5.85
N SER A 26 8.71 3.23 5.65
CA SER A 26 9.73 3.85 4.79
C SER A 26 10.33 2.87 3.79
N GLY A 27 10.86 3.42 2.71
CA GLY A 27 11.44 2.65 1.62
C GLY A 27 11.64 3.48 0.38
N ARG A 28 11.65 2.81 -0.77
CA ARG A 28 11.83 3.43 -2.09
C ARG A 28 11.11 2.67 -3.19
N VAL A 29 10.67 3.39 -4.21
CA VAL A 29 10.24 2.81 -5.48
C VAL A 29 11.45 2.80 -6.42
N LEU A 30 11.79 1.64 -6.96
CA LEU A 30 12.93 1.45 -7.87
C LEU A 30 12.41 1.23 -9.30
N VAL A 31 12.94 2.02 -10.22
CA VAL A 31 12.64 1.99 -11.65
C VAL A 31 13.94 1.75 -12.41
N GLU A 32 13.99 0.70 -13.24
CA GLU A 32 15.16 0.39 -14.08
C GLU A 32 14.74 0.45 -15.56
N LEU A 33 15.47 1.24 -16.35
CA LEU A 33 15.13 1.58 -17.73
C LEU A 33 16.30 1.23 -18.68
N LYS A 34 15.98 0.68 -19.85
CA LYS A 34 16.93 0.47 -20.96
C LYS A 34 17.16 1.70 -21.82
N ASP A 35 16.12 2.51 -21.97
CA ASP A 35 16.06 3.63 -22.92
C ASP A 35 15.45 4.86 -22.24
N ASP A 36 15.72 6.03 -22.81
CA ASP A 36 15.06 7.28 -22.44
C ASP A 36 13.54 7.13 -22.44
N THR A 37 12.94 7.48 -21.31
CA THR A 37 11.51 7.27 -21.04
C THR A 37 10.90 8.54 -20.45
N GLN A 38 9.81 9.01 -21.07
CA GLN A 38 9.02 10.14 -20.55
C GLN A 38 8.09 9.66 -19.44
N ALA A 39 8.20 10.28 -18.26
CA ALA A 39 7.32 10.03 -17.13
C ALA A 39 6.41 11.24 -16.88
N LEU A 40 5.10 11.06 -17.05
CA LEU A 40 4.07 12.02 -16.59
C LEU A 40 4.01 12.10 -15.06
N GLY A 41 4.46 11.05 -14.39
CA GLY A 41 4.65 11.05 -12.95
C GLY A 41 4.68 9.65 -12.36
N LEU A 42 5.21 9.59 -11.14
CA LEU A 42 5.23 8.41 -10.31
C LEU A 42 4.33 8.65 -9.10
N HIS A 43 3.25 7.88 -9.00
CA HIS A 43 2.29 7.97 -7.90
C HIS A 43 2.52 6.82 -6.93
N PHE A 44 2.46 7.12 -5.63
CA PHE A 44 2.54 6.13 -4.57
C PHE A 44 1.32 6.28 -3.66
N HIS A 45 0.64 5.18 -3.40
CA HIS A 45 -0.61 5.14 -2.65
C HIS A 45 -0.51 4.07 -1.58
N VAL A 46 -0.69 4.44 -0.33
CA VAL A 46 -0.77 3.52 0.82
C VAL A 46 -2.23 3.35 1.19
N ILE A 47 -2.67 2.09 1.24
CA ILE A 47 -4.05 1.71 1.53
C ILE A 47 -4.06 0.78 2.74
N GLY A 48 -5.00 1.01 3.65
CA GLY A 48 -5.41 0.09 4.69
C GLY A 48 -6.93 0.00 4.67
N GLU A 49 -7.48 -1.19 4.44
CA GLU A 49 -8.92 -1.37 4.29
C GLU A 49 -9.43 -2.60 5.03
N GLY A 50 -10.60 -2.46 5.66
CA GLY A 50 -11.38 -3.53 6.27
C GLY A 50 -12.60 -3.83 5.41
N VAL A 51 -12.89 -5.10 5.16
CA VAL A 51 -14.04 -5.55 4.38
C VAL A 51 -14.74 -6.68 5.12
N VAL A 52 -16.06 -6.58 5.27
CA VAL A 52 -16.91 -7.63 5.85
C VAL A 52 -17.89 -8.15 4.81
N ARG A 53 -18.07 -9.48 4.78
CA ARG A 53 -18.96 -10.21 3.88
C ARG A 53 -19.66 -11.33 4.63
N LEU A 54 -20.94 -11.15 4.92
CA LEU A 54 -21.76 -12.15 5.61
C LEU A 54 -22.93 -12.60 4.74
N LYS A 55 -23.30 -13.87 4.89
CA LYS A 55 -24.56 -14.40 4.36
C LYS A 55 -25.53 -14.55 5.53
N SER A 56 -26.63 -13.82 5.48
CA SER A 56 -27.74 -13.98 6.43
C SER A 56 -28.49 -15.28 6.16
N LYS A 57 -29.16 -15.84 7.19
CA LYS A 57 -30.08 -16.98 7.07
C LYS A 57 -31.22 -16.70 6.07
N ARG A 58 -31.55 -15.43 5.84
CA ARG A 58 -32.54 -14.98 4.84
C ARG A 58 -31.98 -14.80 3.42
N ARG A 59 -30.75 -15.27 3.15
CA ARG A 59 -30.01 -15.10 1.88
C ARG A 59 -29.60 -13.66 1.54
N GLU A 60 -29.80 -12.71 2.44
CA GLU A 60 -29.26 -11.36 2.29
C GLU A 60 -27.73 -11.39 2.43
N ARG A 61 -27.04 -10.72 1.50
CA ARG A 61 -25.59 -10.52 1.57
C ARG A 61 -25.34 -9.20 2.26
N ILE A 62 -24.75 -9.25 3.45
CA ILE A 62 -24.30 -8.06 4.17
C ILE A 62 -22.86 -7.79 3.73
N TYR A 63 -22.62 -6.59 3.24
CA TYR A 63 -21.32 -6.10 2.82
C TYR A 63 -21.07 -4.75 3.49
N ASP A 64 -19.90 -4.60 4.09
CA ASP A 64 -19.44 -3.32 4.60
C ASP A 64 -17.94 -3.15 4.35
N LYS A 65 -17.49 -1.90 4.26
CA LYS A 65 -16.09 -1.53 4.00
C LYS A 65 -15.70 -0.28 4.77
N GLU A 66 -14.55 -0.35 5.42
CA GLU A 66 -13.91 0.77 6.12
C GLU A 66 -12.50 1.02 5.57
N ASN A 67 -12.08 2.29 5.48
CA ASN A 67 -10.72 2.66 5.10
C ASN A 67 -9.97 3.19 6.32
N TYR A 68 -8.91 2.50 6.73
CA TYR A 68 -8.01 2.92 7.82
C TYR A 68 -6.88 3.81 7.33
N ILE A 69 -6.44 3.64 6.08
CA ILE A 69 -5.44 4.48 5.42
C ILE A 69 -5.87 4.71 3.97
N ASP A 70 -5.90 5.97 3.54
CA ASP A 70 -5.97 6.38 2.14
C ASP A 70 -4.98 7.54 1.91
N PHE A 71 -3.69 7.21 1.81
CA PHE A 71 -2.63 8.20 1.70
C PHE A 71 -2.00 8.17 0.31
N ARG A 72 -2.01 9.31 -0.40
CA ARG A 72 -1.43 9.45 -1.74
C ARG A 72 -0.29 10.45 -1.72
N MET A 73 0.83 10.07 -2.34
CA MET A 73 1.94 10.97 -2.64
C MET A 73 2.34 10.84 -4.10
N ARG A 74 2.93 11.90 -4.63
CA ARG A 74 3.58 11.89 -5.94
C ARG A 74 5.09 11.93 -5.70
N LEU A 75 5.77 10.90 -6.19
CA LEU A 75 7.21 10.71 -6.05
C LEU A 75 8.00 11.32 -7.21
N LEU A 76 7.35 11.55 -8.35
CA LEU A 76 7.96 12.19 -9.53
C LEU A 76 6.92 12.99 -10.32
N GLY A 77 7.37 14.13 -10.84
CA GLY A 77 6.60 15.05 -11.67
C GLY A 77 5.63 15.91 -10.84
N GLU A 78 4.97 16.86 -11.51
CA GLU A 78 3.99 17.75 -10.90
C GLU A 78 2.73 17.83 -11.78
N PRO A 79 1.54 18.03 -11.19
CA PRO A 79 0.32 18.25 -11.98
C PRO A 79 0.47 19.47 -12.90
N GLY A 80 0.15 19.30 -14.19
CA GLY A 80 0.19 20.38 -15.17
C GLY A 80 1.59 20.73 -15.71
N GLN A 81 2.65 20.10 -15.18
CA GLN A 81 4.00 20.22 -15.71
C GLN A 81 4.25 19.22 -16.86
N PRO A 82 5.20 19.51 -17.77
CA PRO A 82 5.58 18.59 -18.83
C PRO A 82 6.12 17.26 -18.26
N PRO A 83 6.10 16.17 -19.05
CA PRO A 83 6.70 14.90 -18.65
C PRO A 83 8.18 15.07 -18.30
N VAL A 84 8.63 14.39 -17.24
CA VAL A 84 10.04 14.32 -16.85
C VAL A 84 10.72 13.24 -17.68
N MET A 85 11.88 13.56 -18.29
CA MET A 85 12.71 12.57 -18.97
C MET A 85 13.53 11.77 -17.96
N LEU A 86 13.39 10.45 -17.95
CA LEU A 86 14.24 9.53 -17.22
C LEU A 86 15.21 8.86 -18.18
N SER A 87 16.51 8.99 -17.91
CA SER A 87 17.58 8.36 -18.69
C SER A 87 17.63 6.85 -18.46
N PRO A 88 18.31 6.08 -19.33
CA PRO A 88 18.65 4.69 -19.04
C PRO A 88 19.36 4.55 -17.68
N GLY A 89 19.10 3.45 -16.98
CA GLY A 89 19.68 3.13 -15.67
C GLY A 89 18.65 2.97 -14.55
N ILE A 90 19.14 3.05 -13.31
CA ILE A 90 18.36 2.79 -12.09
C ILE A 90 18.02 4.12 -11.42
N HIS A 91 16.73 4.36 -11.25
CA HIS A 91 16.17 5.52 -10.54
C HIS A 91 15.54 5.06 -9.23
N SER A 92 15.77 5.82 -8.16
CA SER A 92 15.28 5.50 -6.83
C SER A 92 14.50 6.67 -6.23
N PHE A 93 13.25 6.41 -5.87
CA PHE A 93 12.33 7.41 -5.34
C PHE A 93 11.95 7.07 -3.90
N PRO A 94 12.55 7.71 -2.89
CA PRO A 94 12.31 7.38 -1.48
C PRO A 94 10.92 7.84 -1.02
N PHE A 95 10.37 7.13 -0.04
CA PHE A 95 9.13 7.50 0.65
C PHE A 95 9.26 7.26 2.16
N LYS A 96 8.51 8.04 2.95
CA LYS A 96 8.35 7.85 4.38
C LYS A 96 6.98 8.36 4.83
N LEU A 97 6.24 7.54 5.56
CA LEU A 97 4.90 7.86 6.07
C LEU A 97 4.77 7.35 7.52
N GLY A 98 4.26 8.17 8.43
CA GLY A 98 3.87 7.69 9.76
C GLY A 98 2.55 6.92 9.69
N LEU A 99 2.51 5.69 10.20
CA LEU A 99 1.28 4.91 10.30
C LEU A 99 0.40 5.46 11.43
N PRO A 100 -0.93 5.53 11.24
CA PRO A 100 -1.83 5.91 12.33
C PRO A 100 -1.66 5.01 13.58
N PRO A 101 -1.84 5.53 14.80
CA PRO A 101 -1.68 4.75 16.03
C PRO A 101 -2.86 3.79 16.30
N GLY A 102 -4.02 4.01 15.67
CA GLY A 102 -5.23 3.19 15.87
C GLY A 102 -5.46 2.11 14.82
N LEU A 103 -4.44 1.72 14.05
CA LEU A 103 -4.63 0.72 13.00
C LEU A 103 -4.98 -0.65 13.61
N PRO A 104 -6.02 -1.35 13.12
CA PRO A 104 -6.25 -2.74 13.49
C PRO A 104 -5.13 -3.67 12.95
N SER A 105 -5.04 -4.86 13.53
CA SER A 105 -4.15 -5.90 13.01
C SER A 105 -4.62 -6.38 11.63
N THR A 106 -3.68 -6.75 10.76
CA THR A 106 -3.99 -7.49 9.53
C THR A 106 -4.73 -8.77 9.88
N PHE A 107 -5.82 -9.05 9.19
CA PHE A 107 -6.66 -10.21 9.41
C PHE A 107 -7.17 -10.76 8.07
N LEU A 108 -7.17 -12.08 7.89
CA LEU A 108 -7.74 -12.74 6.71
C LEU A 108 -8.70 -13.85 7.17
N GLY A 109 -9.98 -13.70 6.85
CA GLY A 109 -11.02 -14.67 7.21
C GLY A 109 -12.04 -14.91 6.09
N LYS A 110 -12.87 -15.94 6.27
CA LYS A 110 -13.93 -16.30 5.30
C LYS A 110 -14.99 -15.20 5.17
N SER A 111 -15.27 -14.51 6.28
CA SER A 111 -16.32 -13.49 6.38
C SER A 111 -15.80 -12.07 6.21
N GLY A 112 -14.52 -11.88 5.89
CA GLY A 112 -13.93 -10.55 5.80
C GLY A 112 -12.43 -10.53 6.05
N TRP A 113 -11.82 -9.36 5.86
CA TRP A 113 -10.39 -9.15 6.06
C TRP A 113 -10.08 -7.70 6.43
N VAL A 114 -8.90 -7.51 7.01
CA VAL A 114 -8.20 -6.22 7.13
C VAL A 114 -6.88 -6.38 6.42
N GLN A 115 -6.59 -5.55 5.41
CA GLN A 115 -5.38 -5.65 4.60
C GLN A 115 -4.72 -4.28 4.40
N TYR A 116 -3.39 -4.30 4.38
CA TYR A 116 -2.55 -3.13 4.11
C TYR A 116 -1.64 -3.37 2.92
N TYR A 117 -1.55 -2.40 2.02
CA TYR A 117 -0.67 -2.48 0.85
C TYR A 117 -0.33 -1.10 0.30
N CYS A 118 0.78 -1.04 -0.43
CA CYS A 118 1.17 0.13 -1.22
C CYS A 118 1.02 -0.18 -2.70
N LYS A 119 0.60 0.81 -3.48
CA LYS A 119 0.56 0.78 -4.94
C LYS A 119 1.48 1.87 -5.49
N ALA A 120 2.40 1.49 -6.36
CA ALA A 120 3.18 2.41 -7.17
C ALA A 120 2.63 2.40 -8.61
N ALA A 121 2.50 3.56 -9.23
CA ALA A 121 2.07 3.69 -10.62
C ALA A 121 2.97 4.69 -11.36
N LEU A 122 3.69 4.22 -12.38
CA LEU A 122 4.46 5.04 -13.30
C LEU A 122 3.62 5.30 -14.55
N ARG A 123 3.32 6.58 -14.81
CA ARG A 123 2.54 7.00 -15.99
C ARG A 123 3.47 7.53 -17.06
N GLU A 124 3.32 7.00 -18.27
CA GLU A 124 4.04 7.44 -19.47
C GLU A 124 3.05 8.10 -20.45
N PRO A 125 3.48 9.09 -21.26
CA PRO A 125 2.65 9.62 -22.35
C PRO A 125 2.34 8.53 -23.38
N ASN A 126 1.07 8.42 -23.79
CA ASN A 126 0.62 7.55 -24.88
C ASN A 126 0.99 6.05 -24.72
N SER A 127 1.29 5.61 -23.49
CA SER A 127 1.68 4.24 -23.15
C SER A 127 0.84 3.75 -21.96
N LEU A 128 0.93 2.45 -21.67
CA LEU A 128 0.24 1.85 -20.54
C LEU A 128 0.83 2.36 -19.22
N THR A 129 -0.02 2.53 -18.20
CA THR A 129 0.47 2.82 -16.85
C THR A 129 1.05 1.56 -16.23
N HIS A 130 2.33 1.59 -15.90
CA HIS A 130 3.00 0.53 -15.15
C HIS A 130 2.57 0.58 -13.68
N LYS A 131 2.21 -0.57 -13.11
CA LYS A 131 1.73 -0.68 -11.72
C LYS A 131 2.51 -1.76 -10.99
N ASN A 132 2.85 -1.48 -9.73
CA ASN A 132 3.38 -2.46 -8.81
C ASN A 132 2.62 -2.33 -7.48
N GLN A 133 2.42 -3.44 -6.78
CA GLN A 133 1.77 -3.46 -5.47
C GLN A 133 2.60 -4.31 -4.51
N GLN A 134 2.78 -3.81 -3.28
CA GLN A 134 3.45 -4.54 -2.21
C GLN A 134 2.58 -4.54 -0.95
N VAL A 135 2.27 -5.72 -0.43
CA VAL A 135 1.54 -5.93 0.82
C VAL A 135 2.50 -5.83 2.01
N PHE A 136 2.00 -5.31 3.13
CA PHE A 136 2.68 -5.36 4.43
C PHE A 136 1.69 -5.75 5.53
N ILE A 137 2.22 -6.17 6.67
CA ILE A 137 1.46 -6.64 7.83
C ILE A 137 1.49 -5.57 8.91
N VAL A 138 0.32 -5.25 9.46
CA VAL A 138 0.21 -4.47 10.69
C VAL A 138 -0.14 -5.43 11.82
N MET A 139 0.61 -5.35 12.92
CA MET A 139 0.34 -6.06 14.16
C MET A 139 0.05 -5.02 15.23
N ASN A 140 -1.19 -4.95 15.68
CA ASN A 140 -1.60 -4.11 16.80
C ASN A 140 -1.63 -4.98 18.08
N PRO A 141 -0.65 -4.81 19.00
CA PRO A 141 -0.59 -5.59 20.23
C PRO A 141 -1.71 -5.15 21.17
N ILE A 142 -2.38 -6.14 21.76
CA ILE A 142 -3.40 -5.92 22.78
C ILE A 142 -2.77 -6.24 24.13
N ASP A 143 -2.88 -5.31 25.09
CA ASP A 143 -2.53 -5.59 26.48
C ASP A 143 -3.71 -6.28 27.17
N LEU A 144 -3.60 -7.59 27.33
CA LEU A 144 -4.64 -8.41 27.96
C LEU A 144 -4.91 -8.04 29.43
N ASN A 145 -3.98 -7.36 30.11
CA ASN A 145 -4.21 -6.89 31.47
C ASN A 145 -5.12 -5.66 31.54
N MET A 146 -5.26 -4.94 30.42
CA MET A 146 -6.16 -3.79 30.31
C MET A 146 -7.56 -4.19 29.84
N GLU A 147 -7.73 -5.44 29.38
CA GLU A 147 -9.02 -5.95 28.95
C GLU A 147 -9.89 -6.31 30.16
N PRO A 148 -11.20 -5.99 30.15
CA PRO A 148 -12.10 -6.37 31.22
C PRO A 148 -12.13 -7.90 31.37
N SER A 149 -12.08 -8.38 32.62
CA SER A 149 -12.10 -9.82 32.91
C SER A 149 -13.39 -10.46 32.39
N ILE A 150 -13.29 -11.26 31.33
CA ILE A 150 -14.42 -12.02 30.74
C ILE A 150 -14.71 -13.30 31.54
N LEU A 151 -14.49 -13.30 32.86
CA LEU A 151 -14.93 -14.40 33.72
C LEU A 151 -16.45 -14.35 33.77
N SER A 152 -17.08 -15.06 32.83
CA SER A 152 -18.48 -15.44 32.91
C SER A 152 -18.70 -16.11 34.26
N VAL A 153 -19.52 -15.48 35.09
CA VAL A 153 -20.08 -16.12 36.29
C VAL A 153 -20.81 -17.37 35.80
N VAL A 154 -20.21 -18.54 36.06
CA VAL A 154 -20.85 -19.85 35.90
C VAL A 154 -21.63 -20.15 37.16
#